data_AF-A0AAP8HTZ0-F1
#
_entry.id   AF-A0AAP8HTZ0-F1
#
_cell.length_a   1.000
_cell.length_b   1.000
_cell.length_c   1.000
_cell.angle_alpha   90.00
_cell.angle_beta   90.00
_cell.angle_gamma   90.00
#
_symmetry.space_group_name_H-M   'P 1'
#
loop_
_entity.id
_entity.type
_entity.pdbx_description
1 polymer ?
#
loop_
_entity_poly.entity_id
_entity_poly.type
_entity_poly.pdbx_seq_one_letter_code
_entity_poly.pdbx_strand_id
1 'polypeptide(L)'
;MSDLIAYKSNALVEASYKLTLQEQRFLLLCISRLKSGADAELQKTMTITAAEYFDSFPDMGRKNAEVQLQEAIDRLWDRSIILKDDEKREEVRWI
;
A
#
# COMPACT_ATOMS: atom_id res chain seq x y z
N MET A 1 -4.90 -23.40 -1.55
CA MET A 1 -4.47 -22.01 -1.30
C MET A 1 -5.66 -21.29 -0.73
N SER A 2 -5.53 -20.72 0.47
CA SER A 2 -6.59 -19.91 1.07
C SER A 2 -6.61 -18.56 0.38
N ASP A 3 -7.78 -18.10 -0.03
CA ASP A 3 -7.91 -16.76 -0.62
C ASP A 3 -7.58 -15.72 0.43
N LEU A 4 -6.59 -14.88 0.13
CA LEU A 4 -6.20 -13.77 0.97
C LEU A 4 -7.19 -12.62 0.75
N ILE A 5 -7.89 -12.21 1.81
CA ILE A 5 -8.86 -11.11 1.77
C ILE A 5 -8.26 -9.89 2.47
N ALA A 6 -8.13 -8.79 1.72
CA ALA A 6 -7.70 -7.49 2.24
C ALA A 6 -8.92 -6.59 2.48
N TYR A 7 -9.01 -5.99 3.67
CA TYR A 7 -10.08 -5.05 4.02
C TYR A 7 -9.55 -3.61 3.95
N LYS A 8 -10.31 -2.70 3.33
CA LYS A 8 -9.99 -1.26 3.22
C LYS A 8 -11.23 -0.44 3.55
N SER A 9 -11.04 0.70 4.22
CA SER A 9 -12.13 1.66 4.41
C SER A 9 -12.46 2.37 3.10
N ASN A 10 -13.71 2.82 2.94
CA ASN A 10 -14.15 3.53 1.74
C ASN A 10 -13.32 4.80 1.46
N ALA A 11 -13.02 5.57 2.52
CA ALA A 11 -12.17 6.76 2.40
C ALA A 11 -10.77 6.43 1.83
N LEU A 12 -10.19 5.29 2.23
CA LEU A 12 -8.90 4.85 1.71
C LEU A 12 -9.00 4.36 0.25
N VAL A 13 -10.13 3.74 -0.12
CA VAL A 13 -10.42 3.37 -1.51
C VAL A 13 -10.49 4.62 -2.39
N GLU A 14 -11.24 5.65 -1.97
CA GLU A 14 -11.35 6.90 -2.71
C GLU A 14 -10.01 7.62 -2.84
N ALA A 15 -9.25 7.70 -1.74
CA ALA A 15 -7.92 8.31 -1.76
C ALA A 15 -6.96 7.58 -2.72
N SER A 16 -7.12 6.26 -2.88
CA SER A 16 -6.28 5.45 -3.75
C SER A 16 -6.50 5.71 -5.25
N TYR A 17 -7.60 6.35 -5.67
CA TYR A 17 -7.85 6.65 -7.09
C TYR A 17 -6.83 7.59 -7.72
N LYS A 18 -6.10 8.37 -6.92
CA LYS A 18 -5.02 9.24 -7.41
C LYS A 18 -3.69 8.49 -7.58
N LEU A 19 -3.59 7.27 -7.06
CA LEU A 19 -2.40 6.45 -7.12
C LEU A 19 -2.31 5.72 -8.47
N THR A 20 -1.08 5.53 -8.93
CA THR A 20 -0.76 4.64 -10.03
C THR A 20 -0.99 3.19 -9.62
N LEU A 21 -1.10 2.31 -10.62
CA LEU A 21 -1.29 0.88 -10.39
C LEU A 21 -0.17 0.28 -9.51
N GLN A 22 1.07 0.72 -9.69
CA GLN A 22 2.21 0.20 -8.91
C GLN A 22 2.15 0.61 -7.44
N GLU A 23 1.77 1.86 -7.16
CA GLU A 23 1.56 2.34 -5.80
C GLU A 23 0.42 1.57 -5.12
N GLN A 24 -0.68 1.30 -5.83
CA GLN A 24 -1.79 0.51 -5.30
C GLN A 24 -1.39 -0.94 -5.01
N ARG A 25 -0.61 -1.57 -5.90
CA ARG A 25 -0.09 -2.94 -5.72
C ARG A 25 0.82 -3.03 -4.51
N PHE A 26 1.73 -2.07 -4.34
CA PHE A 26 2.62 -2.02 -3.19
C PHE A 26 1.81 -1.92 -1.88
N LEU A 27 0.85 -0.98 -1.81
CA LEU A 27 -0.03 -0.86 -0.64
C LEU A 27 -0.84 -2.13 -0.37
N LEU A 28 -1.32 -2.82 -1.42
CA LEU A 28 -2.07 -4.07 -1.25
C LEU A 28 -1.20 -5.18 -0.65
N LEU A 29 0.08 -5.24 -1.04
CA LEU A 29 1.05 -6.15 -0.44
C LEU A 29 1.37 -5.76 1.01
N CYS A 30 1.40 -4.47 1.35
CA CYS A 30 1.52 -4.04 2.74
C CYS A 30 0.32 -4.51 3.58
N ILE A 31 -0.90 -4.30 3.05
CA ILE A 31 -2.14 -4.68 3.74
C ILE A 31 -2.23 -6.20 3.92
N SER A 32 -1.73 -7.00 2.98
CA SER A 32 -1.72 -8.46 3.12
C SER A 32 -0.85 -8.97 4.26
N ARG A 33 0.13 -8.18 4.72
CA ARG A 33 1.00 -8.51 5.85
C ARG A 33 0.39 -8.12 7.19
N LEU A 34 -0.65 -7.30 7.20
CA LEU A 34 -1.33 -6.90 8.42
C LEU A 34 -2.13 -8.08 8.99
N LYS A 35 -1.90 -8.36 10.27
CA LYS A 35 -2.67 -9.33 11.04
C LYS A 35 -3.85 -8.63 11.69
N SER A 36 -5.05 -8.98 11.24
CA SER A 36 -6.29 -8.49 11.86
C SER A 36 -6.32 -8.86 13.35
N GLY A 37 -6.66 -7.89 14.21
CA GLY A 37 -6.75 -8.07 15.66
C GLY A 37 -5.41 -8.05 16.41
N ALA A 38 -4.28 -7.90 15.72
CA ALA A 38 -3.00 -7.62 16.36
C ALA A 38 -2.81 -6.11 16.58
N ASP A 39 -1.94 -5.74 17.53
CA ASP A 39 -1.63 -4.35 17.83
C ASP A 39 -1.11 -3.61 16.59
N ALA A 40 -1.74 -2.47 16.29
CA ALA A 40 -1.39 -1.65 15.13
C ALA A 40 0.01 -1.02 15.27
N GLU A 41 0.43 -0.67 16.49
CA GLU A 41 1.75 -0.05 16.74
C GLU A 41 2.90 -0.99 16.36
N LEU A 42 2.72 -2.29 16.61
CA LEU A 42 3.72 -3.32 16.29
C LEU A 42 3.82 -3.62 14.78
N GLN A 43 2.91 -3.08 13.97
CA GLN A 43 2.78 -3.38 12.54
C GLN A 43 3.01 -2.15 11.65
N LYS A 44 3.44 -1.02 12.23
CA LYS A 44 3.73 0.23 11.49
C LYS A 44 4.92 0.12 10.55
N THR A 45 5.91 -0.70 10.91
CA THR A 45 7.11 -0.92 10.10
C THR A 45 7.06 -2.31 9.50
N MET A 46 7.28 -2.40 8.19
CA MET A 46 7.36 -3.67 7.48
C MET A 46 8.47 -3.65 6.44
N THR A 47 9.02 -4.83 6.17
CA THR A 47 10.02 -5.03 5.13
C THR A 47 9.37 -5.83 4.00
N ILE A 48 9.44 -5.29 2.79
CA ILE A 48 8.99 -5.95 1.56
C ILE A 48 10.19 -6.02 0.63
N THR A 49 10.48 -7.22 0.14
CA THR A 49 11.51 -7.42 -0.88
C THR A 49 10.93 -7.25 -2.28
N ALA A 50 11.79 -6.87 -3.25
CA ALA A 50 11.38 -6.85 -4.64
C ALA A 50 10.83 -8.21 -5.08
N ALA A 51 11.50 -9.32 -4.74
CA ALA A 51 11.05 -10.67 -5.07
C ALA A 51 9.59 -10.94 -4.63
N GLU A 52 9.26 -10.64 -3.37
CA GLU A 52 7.90 -10.81 -2.84
C GLU A 52 6.87 -9.95 -3.58
N TYR A 53 7.25 -8.73 -3.96
CA TYR A 53 6.39 -7.84 -4.73
C TYR A 53 6.06 -8.41 -6.12
N PHE A 54 7.05 -8.93 -6.85
CA PHE A 54 6.80 -9.54 -8.17
C PHE A 54 6.11 -10.89 -8.10
N ASP A 55 6.40 -11.70 -7.09
CA ASP A 55 5.73 -12.99 -6.92
C ASP A 55 4.24 -12.79 -6.57
N SER A 56 3.89 -11.66 -5.95
CA SER A 56 2.50 -11.27 -5.70
C SER A 56 1.79 -10.72 -6.95
N PHE A 57 2.54 -10.16 -7.91
CA PHE A 57 2.00 -9.58 -9.15
C PHE A 57 2.82 -10.00 -10.39
N PRO A 58 2.74 -11.27 -10.82
CA PRO A 58 3.62 -11.81 -11.88
C PRO A 58 3.44 -11.14 -13.25
N ASP A 59 2.27 -10.54 -13.50
CA ASP A 59 1.93 -9.85 -14.74
C ASP A 59 2.72 -8.56 -14.96
N MET A 60 3.41 -8.06 -13.94
CA MET A 60 4.33 -6.91 -14.03
C MET A 60 5.60 -7.21 -14.85
N GLY A 61 5.96 -8.48 -14.98
CA GLY A 61 7.25 -8.89 -15.49
C GLY A 61 8.38 -8.61 -14.49
N ARG A 62 9.38 -9.50 -14.44
CA ARG A 62 10.51 -9.39 -13.49
C ARG A 62 11.62 -8.42 -13.93
N LYS A 63 11.54 -7.85 -15.14
CA LYS A 63 12.55 -6.90 -15.63
C LYS A 63 12.43 -5.57 -14.87
N ASN A 64 13.57 -5.06 -14.40
CA ASN A 64 13.67 -3.80 -13.63
C ASN A 64 12.82 -3.81 -12.36
N ALA A 65 12.75 -4.97 -11.72
CA ALA A 65 11.92 -5.22 -10.56
C ALA A 65 12.15 -4.20 -9.42
N GLU A 66 13.40 -4.07 -9.01
CA GLU A 66 13.82 -3.16 -7.96
C GLU A 66 13.56 -1.70 -8.31
N VAL A 67 13.77 -1.31 -9.58
CA VAL A 67 13.54 0.06 -10.06
C VAL A 67 12.06 0.42 -9.97
N GLN A 68 11.17 -0.46 -10.44
CA GLN A 68 9.72 -0.22 -10.36
C GLN A 68 9.22 -0.15 -8.91
N LEU A 69 9.78 -0.98 -8.03
CA LEU A 69 9.46 -0.92 -6.60
C LEU A 69 9.95 0.40 -6.00
N GLN A 70 11.18 0.81 -6.29
CA GLN A 70 11.74 2.08 -5.80
C GLN A 70 10.91 3.27 -6.28
N GLU A 71 10.58 3.34 -7.57
CA GLU A 71 9.74 4.42 -8.11
C GLU A 71 8.35 4.48 -7.46
N ALA A 72 7.75 3.33 -7.15
CA ALA A 72 6.47 3.28 -6.47
C ALA A 72 6.57 3.82 -5.03
N ILE A 73 7.63 3.45 -4.31
CA ILE A 73 7.88 3.91 -2.94
C ILE A 73 8.16 5.42 -2.93
N ASP A 74 9.02 5.92 -3.81
CA ASP A 74 9.37 7.33 -3.90
C ASP A 74 8.14 8.20 -4.16
N ARG A 75 7.26 7.78 -5.07
CA ARG A 75 6.03 8.53 -5.34
C ARG A 75 5.04 8.46 -4.17
N LEU A 76 4.94 7.31 -3.50
CA LEU A 76 4.09 7.16 -2.31
C LEU A 76 4.54 8.06 -1.16
N TRP A 77 5.86 8.22 -0.97
CA TRP A 77 6.45 9.09 0.03
C TRP A 77 6.03 10.56 -0.14
N ASP A 78 5.95 11.02 -1.39
CA ASP A 78 5.55 12.39 -1.72
C ASP A 78 4.03 12.61 -1.66
N ARG A 79 3.24 11.54 -1.48
CA ARG A 79 1.78 11.61 -1.50
C ARG A 79 1.17 11.68 -0.11
N SER A 80 0.11 12.47 -0.03
CA SER A 80 -0.76 12.57 1.11
C SER A 80 -2.20 12.18 0.76
N ILE A 81 -2.95 11.79 1.79
CA ILE A 81 -4.39 11.65 1.76
C ILE A 81 -4.99 12.70 2.67
N ILE A 82 -6.16 13.18 2.27
CA ILE A 82 -6.93 14.12 3.06
C ILE A 82 -8.08 13.33 3.68
N LEU A 83 -8.03 13.14 4.98
CA LEU A 83 -9.11 12.58 5.77
C LEU A 83 -10.03 13.74 6.16
N LYS A 84 -11.29 13.68 5.73
CA LYS A 84 -12.31 14.67 6.07
C LYS A 84 -13.38 14.00 6.91
N ASP A 85 -13.65 14.59 8.06
CA ASP A 85 -14.84 14.37 8.86
C ASP A 85 -15.57 15.73 8.99
N ASP A 86 -16.83 15.72 9.45
CA ASP A 86 -17.70 16.90 9.46
C ASP A 86 -17.09 18.12 10.20
N GLU A 87 -16.17 17.86 11.14
CA GLU A 87 -15.49 18.89 11.93
C GLU A 87 -14.01 19.08 11.61
N LYS A 88 -13.36 18.13 10.89
CA LYS A 88 -11.90 18.09 10.78
C LYS A 88 -11.42 17.68 9.39
N ARG A 89 -10.42 18.41 8.91
CA ARG A 89 -9.65 18.07 7.71
C ARG A 89 -8.21 17.83 8.12
N GLU A 90 -7.77 16.59 8.04
CA GLU A 90 -6.41 16.17 8.34
C GLU A 90 -5.73 15.68 7.08
N GLU A 91 -4.47 16.07 6.90
CA GLU A 91 -3.64 15.60 5.80
C GLU A 91 -2.57 14.69 6.39
N VAL A 92 -2.55 13.43 5.95
CA VAL A 92 -1.61 12.41 6.41
C VAL A 92 -0.91 11.79 5.22
N ARG A 93 0.36 11.40 5.39
CA ARG A 93 1.11 10.69 4.35
C ARG A 93 0.70 9.23 4.29
N TRP A 94 0.94 8.59 3.14
CA TRP A 94 0.71 7.16 3.00
C TRP A 94 1.73 6.30 3.77
N ILE A 95 2.99 6.76 3.83
CA ILE A 95 4.12 6.10 4.48
C ILE A 95 5.01 7.13 5.21
#